data_AF-A0A4U5WJB2-F1
#
_entry.id   AF-A0A4U5WJB2-F1
#
_cell.length_a   1.000
_cell.length_b   1.000
_cell.length_c   1.000
_cell.angle_alpha   90.00
_cell.angle_beta   90.00
_cell.angle_gamma   90.00
#
_symmetry.space_group_name_H-M   'P 1'
#
loop_
_entity.id
_entity.type
_entity.pdbx_description
1 polymer ?
#
loop_
_entity_poly.entity_id
_entity_poly.type
_entity_poly.pdbx_seq_one_letter_code
_entity_poly.pdbx_strand_id
1 'polypeptide(L)'
;MPGGFDRVLAGWSAGGPVAYVEAEYFGGVGEQRAAVWEGGALVLGPLHAEEGRPFPPAGSPVSRALRRLGVAARAGEDEFSAVGLHRHRTSGGWVA
;
A
#
# COMPACT_ATOMS: atom_id res chain seq x y z
N MET A 1 2.15 3.23 12.36
CA MET A 1 1.28 4.23 11.73
C MET A 1 1.20 5.45 12.64
N PRO A 2 1.13 6.67 12.09
CA PRO A 2 1.02 7.88 12.90
C PRO A 2 -0.20 7.79 13.82
N GLY A 3 0.00 8.04 15.11
CA GLY A 3 -1.04 7.85 16.13
C GLY A 3 -2.28 8.67 15.82
N GLY A 4 -3.43 8.01 15.65
CA GLY A 4 -4.74 8.66 15.42
C GLY A 4 -5.35 8.40 14.04
N PHE A 5 -4.57 7.95 13.05
CA PHE A 5 -5.09 7.66 11.72
C PHE A 5 -6.01 6.42 11.69
N ASP A 6 -5.82 5.46 12.59
CA ASP A 6 -6.60 4.21 12.61
C ASP A 6 -8.11 4.46 12.67
N ARG A 7 -8.56 5.37 13.55
CA ARG A 7 -9.99 5.70 13.70
C ARG A 7 -10.56 6.44 12.50
N VAL A 8 -9.76 7.32 11.90
CA VAL A 8 -10.17 8.09 10.72
C VAL A 8 -10.31 7.16 9.51
N LEU A 9 -9.31 6.31 9.27
CA LEU A 9 -9.31 5.36 8.17
C LEU A 9 -10.40 4.30 8.34
N ALA A 10 -10.63 3.82 9.57
CA ALA A 10 -11.78 2.97 9.88
C ALA A 10 -13.10 3.69 9.56
N GLY A 11 -13.26 4.95 9.96
CA GLY A 11 -14.46 5.74 9.65
C GLY A 11 -14.69 5.92 8.14
N TRP A 12 -13.64 6.26 7.39
CA TRP A 12 -13.73 6.40 5.93
C TRP A 12 -14.04 5.09 5.22
N SER A 13 -13.59 3.96 5.79
CA SER A 13 -13.83 2.64 5.20
C SER A 13 -15.29 2.18 5.21
N ALA A 14 -16.20 2.96 5.81
CA ALA A 14 -17.64 2.75 5.69
C ALA A 14 -18.16 2.93 4.25
N GLY A 15 -17.47 3.74 3.43
CA GLY A 15 -17.83 3.97 2.02
C GLY A 15 -17.20 3.00 1.02
N GLY A 16 -16.26 2.16 1.46
CA GLY A 16 -15.50 1.23 0.64
C GLY A 16 -14.10 0.98 1.22
N PRO A 17 -13.32 0.02 0.68
CA PRO A 17 -11.99 -0.27 1.19
C PRO A 17 -11.05 0.94 1.15
N VAL A 18 -10.32 1.18 2.25
CA VAL A 18 -9.34 2.27 2.37
C VAL A 18 -7.97 1.66 2.69
N ALA A 19 -6.97 1.95 1.86
CA ALA A 19 -5.59 1.56 2.12
C ALA A 19 -4.76 2.75 2.57
N TYR A 20 -3.94 2.52 3.59
CA TYR A 20 -2.81 3.36 3.95
C TYR A 20 -1.54 2.72 3.42
N VAL A 21 -0.67 3.48 2.76
CA VAL A 21 0.60 3.01 2.21
C VAL A 21 1.71 4.02 2.49
N GLU A 22 2.86 3.53 2.95
CA GLU A 22 4.13 4.26 3.00
C GLU A 22 5.11 3.52 2.09
N ALA A 23 5.84 4.27 1.27
CA ALA A 23 6.81 3.73 0.34
C ALA A 23 8.00 4.70 0.28
N GLU A 24 9.06 4.36 0.99
CA GLU A 24 10.33 5.11 0.97
C GLU A 24 11.32 4.31 0.13
N TYR A 25 11.56 4.73 -1.11
CA TYR A 25 12.47 4.03 -2.03
C TYR A 25 13.63 4.93 -2.47
N PHE A 26 14.85 4.39 -2.40
CA PHE A 26 16.02 4.94 -3.07
C PHE A 26 16.71 3.84 -3.89
N GLY A 27 16.75 3.99 -5.22
CA GLY A 27 17.43 3.03 -6.10
C GLY A 27 16.83 1.61 -6.12
N GLY A 28 15.55 1.45 -5.77
CA GLY A 28 14.88 0.14 -5.68
C GLY A 28 15.01 -0.56 -4.33
N VAL A 29 15.67 0.10 -3.38
CA VAL A 29 15.87 -0.37 -2.01
C VAL A 29 15.10 0.57 -1.07
N GLY A 30 14.34 0.03 -0.14
CA GLY A 30 13.41 0.86 0.64
C GLY A 30 12.54 0.12 1.65
N GLU A 31 11.93 0.88 2.54
CA GLU A 31 10.93 0.40 3.50
C GLU A 31 9.52 0.55 2.90
N GLN A 32 8.66 -0.42 3.19
CA GLN A 32 7.24 -0.30 2.88
C GLN A 32 6.37 -0.62 4.09
N ARG A 33 5.30 0.15 4.23
CA ARG A 33 4.21 -0.15 5.15
C ARG A 33 2.88 -0.11 4.45
N ALA A 34 1.99 -0.98 4.85
CA ALA A 34 0.63 -0.95 4.35
C ALA A 34 -0.39 -1.49 5.36
N ALA A 35 -1.58 -0.91 5.35
CA ALA A 35 -2.73 -1.37 6.12
C ALA A 35 -4.01 -1.11 5.32
N VAL A 36 -5.01 -1.96 5.46
CA VAL A 36 -6.30 -1.80 4.76
C VAL A 36 -7.45 -1.95 5.74
N TRP A 37 -8.41 -1.03 5.66
CA TRP A 37 -9.67 -1.08 6.38
C TRP A 37 -10.83 -1.29 5.43
N GLU A 38 -11.82 -2.02 5.88
CA GLU A 38 -13.08 -2.26 5.18
C GLU A 38 -14.20 -2.38 6.21
N GLY A 39 -15.27 -1.59 6.06
CA GLY A 39 -16.40 -1.61 6.99
C GLY A 39 -16.03 -1.26 8.44
N GLY A 40 -15.01 -0.44 8.64
CA GLY A 40 -14.51 -0.05 9.96
C GLY A 40 -13.49 -1.02 10.58
N ALA A 41 -13.23 -2.16 9.96
CA ALA A 41 -12.31 -3.17 10.47
C ALA A 41 -10.98 -3.16 9.71
N LEU A 42 -9.87 -3.38 10.43
CA LEU A 42 -8.57 -3.60 9.81
C LEU A 42 -8.54 -5.02 9.21
N VAL A 43 -8.56 -5.12 7.88
CA VAL A 43 -8.63 -6.39 7.14
C VAL A 43 -7.28 -6.85 6.56
N LEU A 44 -6.28 -5.96 6.53
CA LEU A 44 -4.90 -6.29 6.17
C LEU A 44 -3.92 -5.43 6.97
N GLY A 45 -2.88 -6.05 7.52
CA GLY A 45 -1.78 -5.35 8.18
C GLY A 45 -1.99 -5.08 9.68
N PRO A 46 -1.20 -4.17 10.29
CA PRO A 46 -0.15 -3.38 9.63
C PRO A 46 0.96 -4.28 9.11
N LEU A 47 1.27 -4.16 7.83
CA LEU A 47 2.40 -4.82 7.20
C LEU A 47 3.60 -3.88 7.22
N HIS A 48 4.78 -4.44 7.42
CA HIS A 48 6.04 -3.73 7.35
C HIS A 48 7.06 -4.63 6.65
N ALA A 49 7.70 -4.12 5.60
CA ALA A 49 8.84 -4.73 4.96
C ALA A 49 10.05 -3.82 5.15
N GLU A 50 11.04 -4.33 5.88
CA GLU A 50 12.32 -3.65 6.11
C GLU A 50 13.15 -3.58 4.83
N GLU A 51 13.98 -2.54 4.77
CA GLU A 51 14.96 -2.36 3.71
C GLU A 51 15.86 -3.62 3.53
N GLY A 52 16.09 -4.01 2.28
CA GLY A 52 16.99 -5.13 1.94
C GLY A 52 16.44 -6.52 2.22
N ARG A 53 15.22 -6.66 2.76
CA ARG A 53 14.54 -7.96 2.89
C ARG A 53 13.79 -8.30 1.59
N PRO A 54 13.88 -9.54 1.10
CA PRO A 54 13.03 -9.97 -0.02
C PRO A 54 11.56 -9.96 0.42
N PHE A 55 10.67 -9.59 -0.50
CA PHE A 55 9.23 -9.70 -0.24
C PHE A 55 8.81 -11.18 -0.16
N PRO A 56 7.80 -11.50 0.68
CA PRO A 56 7.21 -12.83 0.69
C PRO A 56 6.55 -13.14 -0.66
N PRO A 57 6.20 -14.41 -0.96
CA PRO A 57 5.48 -14.78 -2.19
C PRO A 57 4.15 -14.04 -2.37
N ALA A 58 3.54 -13.58 -1.28
CA ALA A 58 2.35 -12.73 -1.32
C ALA A 58 2.60 -11.33 -1.93
N GLY A 59 3.84 -10.93 -2.17
CA GLY A 59 4.25 -9.63 -2.70
C GLY A 59 4.55 -8.59 -1.63
N SER A 60 4.89 -7.38 -2.07
CA SER A 60 5.19 -6.23 -1.22
C SER A 60 3.98 -5.78 -0.40
N PRO A 61 4.17 -5.08 0.74
CA PRO A 61 3.06 -4.53 1.52
C PRO A 61 2.08 -3.70 0.68
N VAL A 62 2.60 -2.83 -0.19
CA VAL A 62 1.76 -1.95 -1.03
C VAL A 62 1.00 -2.75 -2.08
N SER A 63 1.65 -3.69 -2.77
CA SER A 63 0.98 -4.51 -3.80
C SER A 63 -0.13 -5.39 -3.20
N ARG A 64 0.08 -5.91 -1.98
CA ARG A 64 -0.96 -6.62 -1.22
C ARG A 64 -2.15 -5.74 -0.84
N ALA A 65 -1.90 -4.49 -0.48
CA ALA A 65 -2.97 -3.54 -0.17
C ALA A 65 -3.76 -3.15 -1.43
N LEU A 66 -3.08 -2.91 -2.55
CA LEU A 66 -3.73 -2.59 -3.83
C LEU A 66 -4.64 -3.72 -4.32
N ARG A 67 -4.26 -4.99 -4.13
CA ARG A 67 -5.16 -6.13 -4.39
C ARG A 67 -6.46 -6.07 -3.59
N ARG A 68 -6.40 -5.64 -2.33
CA ARG A 68 -7.60 -5.46 -1.49
C ARG A 68 -8.49 -4.31 -1.97
N LEU A 69 -7.91 -3.34 -2.67
CA LEU A 69 -8.67 -2.27 -3.33
C LEU A 69 -9.22 -2.69 -4.71
N GLY A 70 -8.98 -3.94 -5.14
CA GLY A 70 -9.47 -4.46 -6.42
C GLY A 70 -8.52 -4.26 -7.61
N VAL A 71 -7.27 -3.85 -7.37
CA VAL A 71 -6.27 -3.74 -8.44
C VAL A 71 -5.87 -5.15 -8.92
N ALA A 72 -5.90 -5.35 -10.22
CA ALA A 72 -5.39 -6.54 -10.89
C ALA A 72 -4.13 -6.17 -11.70
N ALA A 73 -3.05 -6.91 -11.49
CA ALA A 73 -1.81 -6.80 -12.26
C ALA A 73 -1.82 -7.76 -13.46
N ARG A 74 -1.17 -7.37 -14.56
CA ARG A 74 -0.91 -8.26 -15.70
C ARG A 74 0.30 -9.17 -15.44
N ALA A 75 0.47 -10.18 -16.28
CA ALA A 75 1.66 -11.03 -16.22
C ALA A 75 2.93 -10.19 -16.43
N GLY A 76 3.88 -10.29 -15.49
CA GLY A 76 5.16 -9.56 -15.54
C GLY A 76 5.16 -8.19 -14.88
N GLU A 77 4.04 -7.74 -14.30
CA GLU A 77 3.97 -6.54 -13.47
C GLU A 77 3.34 -6.84 -12.10
N ASP A 78 3.50 -5.92 -11.16
CA ASP A 78 2.80 -5.96 -9.88
C ASP A 78 1.75 -4.85 -9.79
N GLU A 79 0.94 -4.87 -8.74
CA GLU A 79 -0.16 -3.90 -8.58
C GLU A 79 0.35 -2.47 -8.49
N PHE A 80 1.52 -2.24 -7.88
CA PHE A 80 2.15 -0.92 -7.80
C PHE A 80 2.47 -0.36 -9.19
N SER A 81 2.98 -1.22 -10.07
CA SER A 81 3.26 -0.88 -11.46
C SER A 81 1.98 -0.65 -12.25
N ALA A 82 0.97 -1.51 -12.05
CA ALA A 82 -0.31 -1.48 -12.76
C ALA A 82 -1.10 -0.18 -12.56
N VAL A 83 -1.05 0.42 -11.36
CA VAL A 83 -1.67 1.73 -11.08
C VAL A 83 -0.76 2.92 -11.36
N GLY A 84 0.41 2.71 -11.96
CA GLY A 84 1.31 3.79 -12.37
C GLY A 84 2.08 4.48 -11.25
N LEU A 85 2.04 3.97 -10.01
CA LEU A 85 2.74 4.60 -8.87
C LEU A 85 4.26 4.62 -9.06
N HIS A 86 4.80 3.68 -9.81
CA HIS A 86 6.21 3.62 -10.21
C HIS A 86 6.70 4.82 -11.05
N ARG A 87 5.78 5.61 -11.62
CA ARG A 87 6.11 6.75 -12.50
C ARG A 87 6.64 7.96 -11.73
N HIS A 88 6.37 8.03 -10.43
CA HIS A 88 6.73 9.17 -9.60
C HIS A 88 7.42 8.71 -8.32
N ARG A 89 8.54 9.36 -7.99
CA ARG A 89 9.35 9.04 -6.80
C ARG A 89 8.97 9.83 -5.56
N THR A 90 8.12 10.84 -5.72
CA THR A 90 7.68 11.70 -4.62
C THR A 90 6.17 11.77 -4.62
N SER A 91 5.56 11.88 -3.43
CA SER A 91 4.10 11.91 -3.27
C SER A 91 3.47 13.09 -4.02
N GLY A 92 4.19 14.20 -4.20
CA GLY A 92 3.73 15.32 -5.03
C GLY A 92 3.46 14.95 -6.48
N GLY A 93 4.17 13.95 -7.03
CA GLY A 93 3.91 13.44 -8.37
C GLY A 93 2.71 12.49 -8.45
N TRP A 94 2.19 11.98 -7.34
CA TRP A 94 0.97 11.15 -7.32
C TRP A 94 -0.33 11.97 -7.30
N VAL A 95 -0.27 13.22 -6.86
CA VAL A 95 -1.45 14.10 -6.66
C VAL A 95 -1.65 15.08 -7.84
N ALA A 96 -0.70 15.13 -8.79
CA ALA A 96 -0.74 15.99 -9.98
C ALA A 96 -1.56 15.36 -11.12
#